data_AF-A0A6A1VZN9-F1
#
_entry.id   AF-A0A6A1VZN9-F1
#
_cell.length_a   1.000
_cell.length_b   1.000
_cell.length_c   1.000
_cell.angle_alpha   90.00
_cell.angle_beta   90.00
_cell.angle_gamma   90.00
#
_symmetry.space_group_name_H-M   'P 1'
#
loop_
_entity.id
_entity.type
_entity.pdbx_description
1 polymer ?
#
loop_
_entity_poly.entity_id
_entity_poly.type
_entity_poly.pdbx_seq_one_letter_code
_entity_poly.pdbx_strand_id
1 'polypeptide(L)'
;MQPELDEWAMRRLHIVEGDDDVDEREYMQWYQRITRKFVGRLTSVESEFKGKVEALNEIASMLDRFTEEGMDARDRKLLDEVKDIVNNYLMDEVGDSQKKIGTKSTKKRRRKDDSNGEDGQYLEL
;
A
#
# COMPACT_ATOMS: atom_id res chain seq x y z
N MET A 1 -13.70 -12.54 -8.93
CA MET A 1 -13.22 -12.89 -7.58
C MET A 1 -12.92 -14.38 -7.47
N GLN A 2 -13.89 -15.29 -7.33
CA GLN A 2 -13.61 -16.75 -7.24
C GLN A 2 -12.80 -17.34 -8.41
N PRO A 3 -13.15 -17.10 -9.70
CA PRO A 3 -12.40 -17.71 -10.81
C PRO A 3 -10.95 -17.22 -10.91
N GLU A 4 -10.68 -15.98 -10.50
CA GLU A 4 -9.32 -15.43 -10.45
C GLU A 4 -8.51 -16.08 -9.33
N LEU A 5 -9.13 -16.32 -8.16
CA LEU A 5 -8.48 -17.02 -7.04
C LEU A 5 -8.16 -18.48 -7.38
N ASP A 6 -9.06 -19.16 -8.09
CA ASP A 6 -8.86 -20.54 -8.54
C ASP A 6 -7.72 -20.63 -9.56
N GLU A 7 -7.66 -19.70 -10.52
CA GLU A 7 -6.56 -19.60 -11.48
C GLU A 7 -5.21 -19.36 -10.75
N TRP A 8 -5.19 -18.44 -9.79
CA TRP A 8 -4.00 -18.16 -8.98
C TRP A 8 -3.56 -19.35 -8.12
N ALA A 9 -4.50 -20.10 -7.55
CA ALA A 9 -4.21 -21.30 -6.78
C ALA A 9 -3.56 -22.38 -7.66
N MET A 10 -4.01 -22.52 -8.91
CA MET A 10 -3.47 -23.48 -9.87
C MET A 10 -2.09 -23.11 -10.41
N ARG A 11 -1.67 -21.84 -10.38
CA ARG A 11 -0.33 -21.44 -10.83
C ARG A 11 0.79 -22.09 -10.03
N ARG A 12 0.59 -22.39 -8.74
CA ARG A 12 1.57 -23.08 -7.89
C ARG A 12 1.94 -24.48 -8.42
N LEU A 13 1.00 -25.15 -9.09
CA LEU A 13 1.22 -26.48 -9.70
C LEU A 13 2.08 -26.41 -10.98
N HIS A 14 2.26 -25.22 -11.54
CA HIS A 14 3.03 -24.97 -12.76
C HIS A 14 4.35 -24.25 -12.48
N ILE A 15 4.69 -24.03 -11.21
CA ILE A 15 6.02 -23.56 -10.83
C ILE A 15 6.95 -24.76 -10.96
N VAL A 16 7.73 -24.78 -12.04
CA VAL A 16 8.77 -25.78 -12.26
C VAL A 16 9.83 -25.59 -11.17
N GLU A 17 10.13 -26.65 -10.40
CA GLU A 17 11.25 -26.64 -9.47
C GLU A 17 12.57 -26.61 -10.26
N GLY A 18 13.24 -25.46 -10.23
CA GLY A 18 14.64 -25.30 -10.59
C GLY A 18 14.94 -25.29 -12.09
N ASP A 19 15.00 -24.09 -12.65
CA ASP A 19 16.02 -23.78 -13.65
C ASP A 19 16.73 -22.50 -13.17
N ASP A 20 17.85 -22.67 -12.48
CA ASP A 20 18.71 -21.57 -12.00
C ASP A 20 19.43 -20.85 -13.17
N ASP A 21 19.11 -21.23 -14.42
CA ASP A 21 19.69 -20.68 -15.66
C ASP A 21 18.91 -19.48 -16.22
N VAL A 22 17.85 -19.04 -15.53
CA VAL A 22 17.21 -17.75 -15.83
C VAL A 22 18.19 -16.64 -15.45
N ASP A 23 18.73 -15.92 -16.45
CA ASP A 23 19.61 -14.77 -16.18
C ASP A 23 18.82 -13.77 -15.31
N GLU A 24 19.20 -13.68 -14.05
CA GLU A 24 18.63 -12.75 -13.07
C GLU A 24 18.60 -11.32 -13.65
N ARG A 25 19.55 -10.94 -14.52
CA ARG A 25 19.52 -9.64 -15.20
C ARG A 25 18.37 -9.50 -16.18
N GLU A 26 18.06 -10.55 -16.95
CA GLU A 26 16.93 -10.54 -17.88
C GLU A 26 15.61 -10.50 -17.11
N TYR A 27 15.47 -11.30 -16.05
CA TYR A 27 14.32 -11.22 -15.15
C TYR A 27 14.18 -9.83 -14.54
N MET A 28 15.27 -9.25 -14.03
CA MET A 28 15.25 -7.91 -13.45
C MET A 28 14.93 -6.82 -14.48
N GLN A 29 15.40 -6.96 -15.73
CA GLN A 29 15.03 -6.05 -16.81
C GLN A 29 13.56 -6.17 -17.20
N TRP A 30 13.04 -7.40 -17.35
CA TRP A 30 11.63 -7.66 -17.62
C TRP A 30 10.75 -7.13 -16.47
N TYR A 31 11.10 -7.45 -15.23
CA TYR A 31 10.43 -6.99 -14.01
C TYR A 31 10.41 -5.46 -13.94
N GLN A 32 11.55 -4.79 -14.14
CA GLN A 32 11.59 -3.33 -14.19
C GLN A 32 10.73 -2.78 -15.33
N ARG A 33 10.71 -3.41 -16.51
CA ARG A 33 9.92 -2.94 -17.65
C ARG A 33 8.42 -3.03 -17.38
N ILE A 34 7.94 -4.07 -16.70
CA ILE A 34 6.53 -4.21 -16.35
C ILE A 34 6.14 -3.38 -15.12
N THR A 35 7.05 -3.20 -14.14
CA THR A 35 6.75 -2.49 -12.89
C THR A 35 7.02 -0.99 -12.96
N ARG A 36 7.89 -0.49 -13.86
CA ARG A 36 8.24 0.94 -13.94
C ARG A 36 7.05 1.85 -14.26
N LYS A 37 6.00 1.34 -14.92
CA LYS A 37 4.73 2.05 -15.08
C LYS A 37 3.99 2.25 -13.75
N PHE A 38 4.20 1.36 -12.79
CA PHE A 38 3.54 1.36 -11.48
C PHE A 38 4.42 1.96 -10.37
N VAL A 39 5.75 1.85 -10.49
CA VAL A 39 6.72 2.27 -9.45
C VAL A 39 7.22 3.71 -9.66
N GLY A 40 7.16 4.25 -10.89
CA GLY A 40 7.75 5.56 -11.22
C GLY A 40 6.79 6.64 -11.76
N ARG A 41 5.53 6.31 -12.03
CA ARG A 41 4.49 7.27 -12.49
C ARG A 41 3.10 6.93 -11.94
N LEU A 42 3.03 6.47 -10.70
CA LEU A 42 1.79 6.66 -9.98
C LEU A 42 1.81 8.14 -9.59
N THR A 43 0.89 8.96 -10.10
CA THR A 43 0.22 9.85 -9.15
C THR A 43 -0.27 8.88 -8.10
N SER A 44 0.52 8.72 -7.03
CA SER A 44 0.27 7.67 -6.05
C SER A 44 -1.19 7.80 -5.64
N VAL A 45 -1.89 6.71 -5.35
CA VAL A 45 -3.22 6.81 -4.75
C VAL A 45 -3.16 7.80 -3.57
N GLU A 46 -2.04 7.82 -2.85
CA GLU A 46 -1.66 8.82 -1.85
C GLU A 46 -1.54 10.26 -2.39
N SER A 47 -0.93 10.49 -3.55
CA SER A 47 -0.82 11.81 -4.18
C SER A 47 -2.17 12.33 -4.69
N GLU A 48 -3.01 11.46 -5.25
CA GLU A 48 -4.36 11.83 -5.69
C GLU A 48 -5.27 12.09 -4.48
N PHE A 49 -5.12 11.26 -3.44
CA PHE A 49 -5.79 11.43 -2.17
C PHE A 49 -5.39 12.75 -1.49
N LYS A 50 -4.08 13.01 -1.39
CA LYS A 50 -3.54 14.29 -0.88
C LYS A 50 -4.09 15.48 -1.67
N GLY A 51 -4.12 15.41 -3.00
CA GLY A 51 -4.68 16.48 -3.83
C GLY A 51 -6.17 16.73 -3.54
N LYS A 52 -6.96 15.68 -3.29
CA LYS A 52 -8.37 15.81 -2.89
C LYS A 52 -8.52 16.43 -1.49
N VAL A 53 -7.68 16.03 -0.53
CA VAL A 53 -7.68 16.61 0.82
C VAL A 53 -7.25 18.09 0.80
N GLU A 54 -6.26 18.45 -0.01
CA GLU A 54 -5.85 19.84 -0.19
C GLU A 54 -6.99 20.68 -0.77
N ALA A 55 -7.71 20.17 -1.79
CA ALA A 55 -8.88 20.85 -2.35
C ALA A 55 -10.01 21.00 -1.33
N LEU A 56 -10.29 19.99 -0.49
CA LEU A 56 -11.28 20.08 0.58
C LEU A 56 -10.89 21.10 1.65
N ASN A 57 -9.61 21.17 2.02
CA ASN A 57 -9.12 22.19 2.96
C ASN A 57 -9.23 23.60 2.38
N GLU A 58 -8.99 23.79 1.08
CA GLU A 58 -9.21 25.05 0.40
C GLU A 58 -10.68 25.47 0.49
N ILE A 59 -11.60 24.55 0.19
CA ILE A 59 -13.05 24.78 0.29
C ILE A 59 -13.44 25.13 1.74
N ALA A 60 -12.96 24.38 2.74
CA ALA A 60 -13.22 24.68 4.15
C ALA A 60 -12.76 26.11 4.52
N SER A 61 -11.56 26.49 4.09
CA SER A 61 -11.03 27.84 4.33
C SER A 61 -11.86 28.95 3.65
N MET A 62 -12.45 28.67 2.48
CA MET A 62 -13.34 29.60 1.80
C MET A 62 -14.67 29.74 2.55
N LEU A 63 -15.22 28.64 3.05
CA LEU A 63 -16.47 28.64 3.82
C LEU A 63 -16.33 29.36 5.16
N ASP A 64 -15.19 29.23 5.83
CA ASP A 64 -14.91 29.94 7.09
C ASP A 64 -14.75 31.45 6.91
N ARG A 65 -14.29 31.88 5.73
CA ARG A 65 -14.13 33.30 5.39
C ARG A 65 -15.41 33.93 4.83
N PHE A 66 -16.45 33.13 4.63
CA PHE A 66 -17.69 33.60 4.03
C PHE A 66 -18.43 34.53 5.00
N THR A 67 -18.91 35.67 4.50
CA THR A 67 -19.68 36.62 5.31
C THR A 67 -21.14 36.19 5.36
N GLU A 68 -21.67 36.00 6.57
CA GLU A 68 -23.09 35.68 6.78
C GLU A 68 -23.99 36.94 6.84
N GLU A 69 -23.38 38.11 6.65
CA GLU A 69 -24.06 39.41 6.62
C GLU A 69 -25.09 39.45 5.48
N GLY A 70 -26.34 39.72 5.82
CA GLY A 70 -27.43 39.81 4.84
C GLY A 70 -27.97 38.47 4.32
N MET A 71 -27.48 37.33 4.80
CA MET A 71 -28.05 36.02 4.46
C MET A 71 -29.42 35.81 5.12
N ASP A 72 -30.37 35.27 4.34
CA ASP A 72 -31.63 34.79 4.88
C ASP A 72 -31.43 33.49 5.68
N ALA A 73 -32.45 33.07 6.44
CA ALA A 73 -32.35 31.88 7.28
C ALA A 73 -32.17 30.57 6.49
N ARG A 74 -32.60 30.52 5.23
CA ARG A 74 -32.42 29.35 4.36
C ARG A 74 -31.00 29.29 3.85
N ASP A 75 -30.46 30.42 3.39
CA ASP A 75 -29.10 30.51 2.86
C ASP A 75 -28.06 30.20 3.94
N ARG A 76 -28.26 30.69 5.16
CA ARG A 76 -27.40 30.33 6.31
C ARG A 76 -27.44 28.84 6.59
N LYS A 77 -28.64 28.24 6.59
CA LYS A 77 -28.79 26.80 6.82
C LYS A 77 -28.09 25.96 5.75
N LEU A 78 -28.17 26.37 4.48
CA LEU A 78 -27.46 25.71 3.39
C LEU A 78 -25.94 25.83 3.53
N LEU A 79 -25.45 27.00 3.95
CA LEU A 79 -24.04 27.21 4.21
C LEU A 79 -23.53 26.31 5.35
N ASP A 80 -24.30 26.19 6.42
CA ASP A 80 -24.00 25.30 7.55
C ASP A 80 -23.98 23.83 7.11
N GLU A 81 -24.94 23.41 6.28
CA GLU A 81 -24.97 22.04 5.73
C GLU A 81 -23.73 21.73 4.88
N VAL A 82 -23.29 22.69 4.06
CA VAL A 82 -22.07 22.54 3.25
C VAL A 82 -20.82 22.49 4.13
N LYS A 83 -20.73 23.34 5.16
CA LYS A 83 -19.65 23.31 6.16
C LYS A 83 -19.58 21.95 6.85
N ASP A 84 -20.71 21.42 7.27
CA ASP A 84 -20.80 20.10 7.92
C ASP A 84 -20.36 18.97 6.99
N ILE A 85 -20.79 18.97 5.73
CA ILE A 85 -20.35 17.97 4.74
C ILE A 85 -18.84 18.00 4.58
N VAL A 86 -18.25 19.17 4.34
CA VAL A 86 -16.80 19.29 4.13
C VAL A 86 -16.01 18.84 5.36
N ASN A 87 -16.43 19.26 6.55
CA ASN A 87 -15.77 18.86 7.80
C ASN A 87 -15.90 17.36 8.06
N ASN A 88 -17.07 16.75 7.81
CA ASN A 88 -17.23 15.31 7.95
C ASN A 88 -16.27 14.54 7.02
N TYR A 89 -16.11 14.96 5.76
CA TYR A 89 -15.16 14.34 4.84
C TYR A 89 -13.70 14.47 5.29
N LEU A 90 -13.33 15.58 5.93
CA LEU A 90 -11.98 15.76 6.48
C LEU A 90 -11.74 14.95 7.76
N MET A 91 -12.79 14.64 8.53
CA MET A 91 -12.70 13.93 9.81
C MET A 91 -12.86 12.41 9.70
N ASP A 92 -13.58 11.90 8.68
CA ASP A 92 -13.87 10.47 8.49
C ASP A 92 -12.60 9.62 8.26
N GLU A 93 -11.55 10.23 7.72
CA GLU A 93 -10.21 9.63 7.55
C GLU A 93 -9.48 9.32 8.87
N VAL A 94 -9.78 10.03 9.95
CA VAL A 94 -9.14 9.82 11.27
C VAL A 94 -9.79 8.63 12.02
N GLY A 95 -10.93 8.12 11.55
CA GLY A 95 -11.74 7.11 12.25
C GLY A 95 -11.38 5.63 11.99
N ASP A 96 -10.81 5.25 10.84
CA ASP A 96 -10.64 3.83 10.47
C ASP A 96 -9.20 3.29 10.62
N SER A 97 -8.24 4.12 11.02
CA SER A 97 -6.81 3.73 11.10
C SER A 97 -6.36 3.16 12.45
N GLN A 98 -7.23 3.00 13.45
CA GLN A 98 -6.90 2.27 14.70
C GLN A 98 -7.24 0.78 14.70
N LYS A 99 -7.70 0.20 13.58
CA LYS A 99 -7.81 -1.26 13.46
C LYS A 99 -6.44 -1.91 13.20
N LYS A 100 -5.67 -2.02 14.28
CA LYS A 100 -4.69 -3.08 14.59
C LYS A 100 -3.96 -3.67 13.37
N ILE A 101 -2.95 -2.96 12.87
CA ILE A 101 -1.84 -3.62 12.17
C ILE A 101 -1.11 -4.45 13.23
N GLY A 102 -1.56 -5.69 13.41
CA GLY A 102 -0.84 -6.67 14.20
C GLY A 102 0.50 -6.91 13.53
N THR A 103 1.55 -6.31 14.08
CA THR A 103 2.95 -6.59 13.75
C THR A 103 3.23 -8.05 14.08
N LYS A 104 2.97 -8.94 13.13
CA LYS A 104 3.52 -10.30 13.16
C LYS A 104 5.01 -10.17 12.93
N SER A 105 5.75 -10.13 14.02
CA SER A 105 7.20 -10.19 14.04
C SER A 105 7.67 -11.38 13.19
N THR A 106 8.40 -11.09 12.13
CA THR A 106 9.12 -12.10 11.35
C THR A 106 10.22 -12.68 12.24
N LYS A 107 9.92 -13.78 12.92
CA LYS A 107 10.90 -14.57 13.66
C LYS A 107 11.89 -15.17 12.67
N LYS A 108 13.02 -14.47 12.50
CA LYS A 108 14.21 -14.90 11.75
C LYS A 108 14.56 -16.33 12.17
N ARG A 109 14.28 -17.31 11.30
CA ARG A 109 14.72 -18.70 11.47
C ARG A 109 16.24 -18.68 11.43
N ARG A 110 16.90 -18.86 12.58
CA ARG A 110 18.32 -19.20 12.63
C ARG A 110 18.50 -20.53 11.90
N ARG A 111 19.33 -20.54 10.86
CA ARG A 111 19.96 -21.79 10.41
C ARG A 111 20.83 -22.27 11.57
N LYS A 112 20.66 -23.53 11.93
CA LYS A 112 21.49 -24.21 12.91
C LYS A 112 22.66 -24.74 12.09
N ASP A 113 23.82 -24.11 12.25
CA ASP A 113 25.06 -24.66 11.72
C ASP A 113 25.38 -25.90 12.58
N ASP A 114 24.98 -27.07 12.09
CA ASP A 114 25.45 -28.34 12.63
C ASP A 114 26.81 -28.61 11.98
N SER A 115 27.88 -28.09 12.58
CA SER A 115 29.23 -28.60 12.36
C SER A 115 29.79 -29.00 13.70
N ASN A 116 29.66 -30.28 14.03
CA ASN A 116 30.39 -30.88 15.12
C ASN A 116 30.79 -32.33 14.79
N GLY A 117 32.09 -32.60 14.94
CA GLY A 117 32.73 -33.91 15.04
C GLY A 117 33.05 -34.56 13.69
N GLU A 118 34.21 -35.15 13.45
CA GLU A 118 35.40 -35.39 14.26
C GLU A 118 36.44 -36.02 13.33
N ASP A 119 37.68 -36.02 13.77
CA ASP A 119 38.91 -36.48 13.11
C ASP A 119 38.86 -37.87 12.44
N GLY A 120 39.61 -38.02 11.34
CA GLY A 120 39.88 -39.31 10.70
C GLY A 120 41.06 -39.23 9.72
N GLN A 121 42.24 -39.66 10.19
CA GLN A 121 43.48 -39.87 9.43
C GLN A 121 43.38 -41.04 8.40
N TYR A 122 44.40 -41.12 7.53
CA TYR A 122 44.76 -42.16 6.51
C TYR A 122 44.10 -41.98 5.12
N LEU A 123 44.78 -42.00 3.96
CA LEU A 123 46.01 -42.68 3.50
C LEU A 123 46.66 -41.98 2.28
N GLU A 124 47.93 -42.31 2.06
CA GLU A 124 48.85 -42.01 0.94
C GLU A 124 48.29 -42.26 -0.48
N LEU A 125 48.72 -41.43 -1.44
CA LEU A 125 49.67 -41.79 -2.52
C LEU A 125 50.21 -40.53 -3.21
#